data_AF-A0A3C0NVW4-F1
#
_entry.id   AF-A0A3C0NVW4-F1
#
_cell.length_a   1.000
_cell.length_b   1.000
_cell.length_c   1.000
_cell.angle_alpha   90.00
_cell.angle_beta   90.00
_cell.angle_gamma   90.00
#
_symmetry.space_group_name_H-M   'P 1'
#
loop_
_entity.id
_entity.type
_entity.pdbx_description
1 polymer ?
#
loop_
_entity_poly.entity_id
_entity_poly.type
_entity_poly.pdbx_seq_one_letter_code
_entity_poly.pdbx_strand_id
1 'polypeptide(L)'
;ASFTANPTPNGIYNIGTGQARRFKDLATNVMTSMGQAPHITYIDMPLDLQGKYQYFTQAEMQKLRDAGYKTPFTSLEDGVKDYVQNYLLKEDPYC
;
A
#
# COMPACT_ATOMS: atom_id res chain seq x y z
N ALA A 1 14.07 -5.08 -18.80
CA ALA A 1 15.35 -5.58 -18.24
C ALA A 1 15.06 -6.88 -17.49
N SER A 2 15.73 -7.96 -17.85
CA SER A 2 15.47 -9.30 -17.31
C SER A 2 15.84 -9.40 -15.83
N PHE A 3 14.96 -10.00 -15.02
CA PHE A 3 15.16 -10.29 -13.59
C PHE A 3 16.35 -11.23 -13.31
N THR A 4 17.01 -11.78 -14.34
CA THR A 4 18.02 -12.84 -14.23
C THR A 4 19.48 -12.37 -14.31
N ALA A 5 19.75 -11.07 -14.44
CA ALA A 5 21.10 -10.60 -14.73
C ALA A 5 22.07 -10.60 -13.53
N ASN A 6 21.57 -10.72 -12.30
CA ASN A 6 22.40 -10.85 -11.09
C ASN A 6 21.83 -11.97 -10.20
N PRO A 7 22.61 -13.00 -9.81
CA PRO A 7 22.16 -13.98 -8.84
C PRO A 7 21.97 -13.27 -7.49
N THR A 8 20.72 -13.00 -7.15
CA THR A 8 20.36 -12.54 -5.81
C THR A 8 20.50 -13.71 -4.84
N PRO A 9 21.08 -13.51 -3.64
CA PRO A 9 21.14 -14.57 -2.65
C PRO A 9 19.74 -15.09 -2.33
N ASN A 10 19.58 -16.41 -2.26
CA ASN A 10 18.32 -17.00 -1.83
C ASN A 10 18.02 -16.55 -0.38
N GLY A 11 16.78 -16.14 -0.11
CA GLY A 11 16.41 -15.70 1.22
C GLY A 11 14.99 -15.13 1.32
N ILE A 12 14.60 -14.78 2.55
CA ILE A 12 13.32 -14.11 2.85
C ILE A 12 13.55 -12.60 2.80
N TYR A 13 12.73 -11.88 2.04
CA TYR A 13 12.84 -10.44 1.85
C TYR A 13 11.53 -9.75 2.23
N ASN A 14 11.61 -8.64 2.95
CA ASN A 14 10.46 -7.78 3.17
C ASN A 14 10.09 -7.07 1.86
N ILE A 15 8.80 -7.00 1.57
CA ILE A 15 8.27 -6.26 0.42
C ILE A 15 7.27 -5.24 0.95
N GLY A 16 7.54 -3.97 0.69
CA GLY A 16 6.68 -2.85 1.04
C GLY A 16 7.26 -1.54 0.51
N THR A 17 6.59 -0.43 0.76
CA THR A 17 7.05 0.90 0.34
C THR A 17 8.22 1.42 1.18
N GLY A 18 8.47 0.81 2.34
CA GLY A 18 9.44 1.29 3.33
C GLY A 18 8.97 2.48 4.16
N GLN A 19 7.72 2.93 3.97
CA GLN A 19 7.14 4.07 4.66
C GLN A 19 5.79 3.69 5.26
N ALA A 20 5.66 3.80 6.58
CA ALA A 20 4.38 3.62 7.25
C ALA A 20 3.42 4.76 6.87
N ARG A 21 2.15 4.42 6.66
CA ARG A 21 1.09 5.38 6.33
C ARG A 21 -0.08 5.22 7.29
N ARG A 22 -0.81 6.30 7.55
CA ARG A 22 -1.99 6.27 8.44
C ARG A 22 -3.21 5.81 7.65
N PHE A 23 -4.12 5.07 8.30
CA PHE A 23 -5.42 4.72 7.71
C PHE A 23 -6.23 5.96 7.30
N LYS A 24 -6.08 7.07 8.03
CA LYS A 24 -6.67 8.37 7.65
C LYS A 24 -6.23 8.81 6.27
N ASP A 25 -4.95 8.66 5.93
CA ASP A 25 -4.41 9.08 4.63
C ASP A 25 -5.02 8.24 3.52
N LEU A 26 -5.15 6.93 3.73
CA LEU A 26 -5.80 6.01 2.79
C LEU A 26 -7.27 6.43 2.55
N ALA A 27 -8.05 6.59 3.62
CA ALA A 27 -9.47 6.99 3.52
C ALA A 27 -9.63 8.34 2.80
N THR A 28 -8.76 9.30 3.11
CA THR A 28 -8.74 10.63 2.49
C THR A 28 -8.44 10.54 0.99
N ASN A 29 -7.43 9.75 0.60
CA ASN A 29 -7.04 9.59 -0.80
C ASN A 29 -8.13 8.88 -1.63
N VAL A 30 -8.85 7.91 -1.05
CA VAL A 30 -9.96 7.24 -1.75
C VAL A 30 -11.04 8.26 -2.12
N MET A 31 -11.54 9.02 -1.14
CA MET A 31 -12.60 10.02 -1.36
C MET A 31 -12.16 11.12 -2.34
N THR A 32 -10.93 11.62 -2.16
CA THR A 32 -10.36 12.64 -3.06
C THR A 32 -10.23 12.10 -4.49
N SER A 33 -9.86 10.83 -4.66
CA SER A 33 -9.74 10.19 -5.99
C SER A 33 -11.09 10.04 -6.70
N MET A 34 -12.18 10.00 -5.94
CA MET A 34 -13.56 10.04 -6.44
C MET A 34 -14.07 11.47 -6.71
N GLY A 35 -13.24 12.50 -6.50
CA GLY A 35 -13.65 13.91 -6.61
C GLY A 35 -14.54 14.39 -5.47
N GLN A 36 -14.53 13.70 -4.32
CA GLN A 36 -15.35 14.03 -3.16
C GLN A 36 -14.50 14.66 -2.05
N ALA A 37 -15.11 15.57 -1.28
CA ALA A 37 -14.50 16.09 -0.07
C ALA A 37 -14.41 15.00 0.99
N PRO A 38 -13.26 14.82 1.67
CA PRO A 38 -13.12 13.80 2.69
C PRO A 38 -14.10 13.99 3.85
N HIS A 39 -14.89 12.95 4.16
CA HIS A 39 -15.80 12.92 5.28
C HIS A 39 -15.61 11.62 6.07
N ILE A 40 -14.83 11.68 7.15
CA ILE A 40 -14.41 10.51 7.93
C ILE A 40 -15.16 10.47 9.26
N THR A 41 -15.86 9.37 9.51
CA THR A 41 -16.43 9.06 10.82
C THR A 41 -15.55 8.03 11.52
N TYR A 42 -15.16 8.31 12.77
CA TYR A 42 -14.42 7.37 13.59
C TYR A 42 -15.39 6.50 14.39
N ILE A 43 -15.06 5.22 14.51
CA ILE A 43 -15.79 4.27 15.35
C ILE A 43 -14.86 3.74 16.42
N ASP A 44 -15.42 3.24 17.52
CA ASP A 44 -14.65 2.60 18.56
C ASP A 44 -13.99 1.32 18.05
N MET A 45 -12.78 1.05 18.56
CA MET A 45 -12.04 -0.15 18.22
C MET A 45 -12.82 -1.39 18.69
N PRO A 46 -13.12 -2.35 17.80
CA PRO A 46 -13.75 -3.60 18.19
C PRO A 46 -12.92 -4.34 19.26
N LEU A 47 -13.58 -4.80 20.32
CA LEU A 47 -12.91 -5.43 21.48
C LEU A 47 -12.19 -6.74 21.11
N ASP A 48 -12.71 -7.47 20.12
CA ASP A 48 -12.17 -8.73 19.62
C ASP A 48 -10.84 -8.59 18.86
N LEU A 49 -10.56 -7.38 18.35
CA LEU A 49 -9.30 -7.01 17.71
C LEU A 49 -8.26 -6.50 18.72
N GLN A 50 -8.65 -6.22 19.97
CA GLN A 50 -7.72 -5.77 21.01
C GLN A 50 -6.65 -6.84 21.26
N GLY A 51 -5.37 -6.45 21.19
CA GLY A 51 -4.22 -7.35 21.33
C GLY A 51 -3.88 -8.19 20.09
N LYS A 52 -4.73 -8.21 19.06
CA LYS A 52 -4.47 -8.86 17.76
C LYS A 52 -4.17 -7.87 16.63
N TYR A 53 -4.52 -6.61 16.85
CA TYR A 53 -4.35 -5.57 15.86
C TYR A 53 -2.92 -5.03 15.82
N GLN A 54 -2.32 -5.01 14.63
CA GLN A 54 -1.03 -4.39 14.42
C GLN A 54 -1.20 -2.89 14.19
N TYR A 55 -0.89 -2.10 15.22
CA TYR A 55 -1.02 -0.63 15.18
C TYR A 55 0.00 0.07 14.26
N PHE A 56 1.13 -0.58 13.98
CA PHE A 56 2.20 -0.01 13.16
C PHE A 56 2.91 -1.09 12.34
N THR A 57 3.05 -0.82 11.05
CA THR A 57 3.80 -1.64 10.09
C THR A 57 4.70 -0.72 9.25
N GLN A 58 5.97 -1.09 9.15
CA GLN A 58 6.88 -0.48 8.19
C GLN A 58 7.85 -1.56 7.72
N ALA A 59 7.84 -1.86 6.43
CA ALA A 59 8.76 -2.83 5.86
C ALA A 59 10.20 -2.28 5.92
N GLU A 60 11.12 -3.03 6.53
CA GLU A 60 12.54 -2.70 6.44
C GLU A 60 13.06 -3.12 5.06
N MET A 61 13.44 -2.15 4.23
CA MET A 61 13.73 -2.37 2.82
C MET A 61 15.21 -2.60 2.51
N GLN A 62 16.11 -2.39 3.49
CA GLN A 62 17.55 -2.38 3.25
C GLN A 62 18.02 -3.70 2.61
N LYS A 63 17.58 -4.83 3.15
CA LYS A 63 17.88 -6.17 2.60
C LYS A 63 17.48 -6.32 1.12
N LEU A 64 16.32 -5.78 0.73
CA LEU A 64 15.85 -5.84 -0.67
C LEU A 64 16.64 -4.88 -1.56
N ARG A 65 17.00 -3.69 -1.04
CA ARG A 65 17.84 -2.71 -1.76
C ARG A 65 19.24 -3.24 -2.01
N ASP A 66 19.83 -3.90 -1.02
CA ASP A 66 21.16 -4.51 -1.09
C ASP A 66 21.19 -5.69 -2.07
N ALA A 67 20.08 -6.44 -2.18
CA ALA A 67 19.89 -7.45 -3.21
C ALA A 67 19.78 -6.88 -4.64
N GLY A 68 19.75 -5.55 -4.80
CA GLY A 68 19.82 -4.89 -6.10
C GLY A 68 18.48 -4.37 -6.64
N TYR A 69 17.37 -4.50 -5.90
CA TYR A 69 16.10 -3.89 -6.29
C TYR A 69 16.12 -2.39 -5.99
N LYS A 70 16.36 -1.57 -7.02
CA LYS A 70 16.50 -0.11 -6.89
C LYS A 70 15.26 0.68 -7.30
N THR A 71 14.25 0.03 -7.89
CA THR A 71 13.04 0.70 -8.37
C THR A 71 12.26 1.31 -7.21
N PRO A 72 11.79 2.56 -7.31
CA PRO A 72 10.89 3.12 -6.31
C PRO A 72 9.56 2.36 -6.29
N PHE A 73 8.92 2.31 -5.13
CA PHE A 73 7.55 1.80 -5.02
C PHE A 73 6.57 2.94 -5.30
N THR A 74 5.40 2.60 -5.85
CA THR A 74 4.29 3.54 -6.01
C THR A 74 3.92 4.13 -4.67
N SER A 75 3.67 5.44 -4.64
CA SER A 75 3.19 6.13 -3.44
C SER A 75 1.77 5.66 -3.07
N LEU A 76 1.32 5.97 -1.85
CA LEU A 76 -0.06 5.67 -1.47
C LEU A 76 -1.03 6.48 -2.32
N GLU A 77 -0.73 7.76 -2.53
CA GLU A 77 -1.52 8.71 -3.30
C GLU A 77 -1.72 8.22 -4.74
N ASP A 78 -0.62 7.90 -5.42
CA ASP A 78 -0.65 7.46 -6.82
C ASP A 78 -1.34 6.09 -6.95
N GLY A 79 -1.04 5.16 -6.03
CA GLY A 79 -1.63 3.82 -6.04
C GLY A 79 -3.13 3.84 -5.78
N VAL A 80 -3.60 4.63 -4.82
CA VAL A 80 -5.03 4.78 -4.52
C VAL A 80 -5.75 5.47 -5.68
N LYS A 81 -5.16 6.54 -6.23
CA LYS A 81 -5.74 7.24 -7.38
C LYS A 81 -5.92 6.33 -8.57
N ASP A 82 -4.87 5.60 -8.95
CA ASP A 82 -4.91 4.63 -10.04
C ASP A 82 -5.97 3.56 -9.78
N TYR A 83 -5.94 2.95 -8.59
CA TYR A 83 -6.87 1.87 -8.25
C TYR A 83 -8.33 2.30 -8.30
N VAL A 84 -8.65 3.48 -7.75
CA VAL A 84 -10.01 4.02 -7.74
C VAL A 84 -10.46 4.39 -9.15
N GLN A 85 -9.68 5.18 -9.88
CA GLN A 85 -10.11 5.76 -11.16
C GLN A 85 -10.06 4.76 -12.31
N ASN A 86 -9.06 3.88 -12.32
CA ASN A 86 -8.84 2.97 -13.43
C ASN A 86 -9.45 1.57 -13.23
N TYR A 87 -9.93 1.24 -12.02
CA TYR A 87 -10.51 -0.07 -11.72
C TYR A 87 -11.85 0.06 -11.00
N LEU A 88 -11.90 0.65 -9.80
CA LEU A 88 -13.13 0.60 -8.96
C LEU A 88 -14.29 1.43 -9.52
N LEU A 89 -14.03 2.54 -10.21
CA LEU A 89 -15.06 3.38 -10.82
C LEU A 89 -15.45 2.93 -12.23
N LYS A 90 -14.75 1.95 -12.81
CA LYS A 90 -15.14 1.40 -14.11
C LYS A 90 -16.26 0.39 -13.92
N GLU A 91 -17.08 0.26 -14.96
CA GLU A 91 -18.05 -0.82 -15.05
C GLU A 91 -17.32 -2.17 -14.96
N ASP A 92 -17.93 -3.13 -14.27
CA ASP A 92 -17.37 -4.47 -14.16
C ASP A 92 -17.34 -5.11 -15.55
N PRO A 93 -16.14 -5.43 -16.10
CA PRO A 93 -16.02 -6.00 -17.43
C PRO A 93 -16.53 -7.45 -17.53
N TYR A 94 -16.92 -8.06 -16.40
CA TYR A 94 -17.45 -9.43 -16.33
C TYR A 94 -18.94 -9.50 -15.95
N CYS A 95 -19.61 -8.34 -15.85
CA CYS A 95 -21.06 -8.25 -15.66
C CYS A 95 -21.82 -8.18 -17.00
#